data_AF-A0A0K3B2Z8-F1
#
_entry.id   AF-A0A0K3B2Z8-F1
#
_cell.length_a   1.000
_cell.length_b   1.000
_cell.length_c   1.000
_cell.angle_alpha   90.00
_cell.angle_beta   90.00
_cell.angle_gamma   90.00
#
_symmetry.space_group_name_H-M   'P 1'
#
loop_
_entity.id
_entity.type
_entity.pdbx_description
1 polymer ?
#
loop_
_entity_poly.entity_id
_entity_poly.type
_entity_poly.pdbx_seq_one_letter_code
_entity_poly.pdbx_strand_id
1 'polypeptide(L)'
;MTVRRQQPEQAQPGDDDHARQPSKGDMTAQAILDTAERLLAKRSLREIGIDELTAGAGVSRSTFYFHFESREAVLYALSERVLREIYAGGIVWFRRSDETPGVAVRRALTETVALWRKHGPVLRASVRGRESDLRLAELWDQVARRFMRSTAVQIESERRAGLAIPGPPSAKTLARVLVLMNETICFHQSLAKKSAEWDADIVDTLAEIWLRTIYGPDVE
;
A
#
# COMPACT_ATOMS: atom_id res chain seq x y z
N MET A 1 -20.42 -49.24 -41.93
CA MET A 1 -19.12 -48.88 -42.54
C MET A 1 -18.42 -47.94 -41.55
N THR A 2 -17.43 -48.49 -40.85
CA THR A 2 -16.67 -47.84 -39.77
C THR A 2 -15.78 -46.75 -40.35
N VAL A 3 -15.95 -45.50 -39.92
CA VAL A 3 -14.97 -44.44 -40.16
C VAL A 3 -14.45 -43.93 -38.82
N ARG A 4 -13.13 -44.00 -38.72
CA ARG A 4 -12.25 -43.88 -37.56
C ARG A 4 -11.81 -42.42 -37.41
N ARG A 5 -11.85 -41.94 -36.16
CA ARG A 5 -11.12 -40.82 -35.52
C ARG A 5 -10.39 -39.79 -36.41
N GLN A 6 -10.56 -38.52 -36.05
CA GLN A 6 -9.44 -37.63 -35.70
C GLN A 6 -9.94 -36.62 -34.63
N GLN A 7 -9.36 -36.71 -33.42
CA GLN A 7 -9.47 -35.68 -32.38
C GLN A 7 -8.53 -34.52 -32.74
N PRO A 8 -8.91 -33.25 -32.53
CA PRO A 8 -7.96 -32.15 -32.62
C PRO A 8 -7.00 -32.20 -31.43
N GLU A 9 -5.73 -32.10 -31.78
CA GLU A 9 -4.54 -32.09 -30.94
C GLU A 9 -4.62 -30.95 -29.93
N GLN A 10 -4.56 -31.30 -28.63
CA GLN A 10 -4.47 -30.35 -27.54
C GLN A 10 -3.12 -29.62 -27.63
N ALA A 11 -3.16 -28.34 -27.98
CA ALA A 11 -2.00 -27.47 -27.83
C ALA A 11 -1.62 -27.40 -26.34
N GLN A 12 -0.43 -27.89 -26.03
CA GLN A 12 0.18 -27.76 -24.70
C GLN A 12 0.37 -26.28 -24.37
N PRO A 13 0.08 -25.83 -23.14
CA PRO A 13 0.42 -24.48 -22.71
C PRO A 13 1.94 -24.37 -22.67
N GLY A 14 2.48 -23.41 -23.42
CA GLY A 14 3.90 -23.07 -23.40
C GLY A 14 4.35 -22.70 -21.99
N ASP A 15 5.33 -23.45 -21.54
CA ASP A 15 6.19 -23.23 -20.40
C ASP A 15 7.08 -22.00 -20.71
N ASP A 16 6.62 -20.80 -20.34
CA ASP A 16 7.35 -19.54 -20.53
C ASP A 16 7.22 -18.64 -19.27
N ASP A 17 7.38 -19.25 -18.08
CA ASP A 17 7.59 -18.51 -16.82
C ASP A 17 9.03 -18.68 -16.30
N HIS A 18 9.99 -18.67 -17.23
CA HIS A 18 11.38 -18.45 -16.85
C HIS A 18 11.56 -16.99 -16.48
N ALA A 19 11.56 -16.72 -15.16
CA ALA A 19 11.99 -15.45 -14.60
C ALA A 19 13.28 -14.97 -15.29
N ARG A 20 13.17 -13.95 -16.16
CA ARG A 20 14.32 -13.35 -16.84
C ARG A 20 15.35 -12.94 -15.79
N GLN A 21 16.60 -13.38 -15.97
CA GLN A 21 17.69 -12.91 -15.13
C GLN A 21 17.78 -11.38 -15.20
N PRO A 22 17.91 -10.67 -14.07
CA PRO A 22 18.00 -9.22 -14.05
C PRO A 22 19.17 -8.75 -14.92
N SER A 23 18.93 -7.75 -15.77
CA SER A 23 20.02 -7.16 -16.55
C SER A 23 20.96 -6.37 -15.62
N LYS A 24 22.18 -6.06 -16.10
CA LYS A 24 23.10 -5.16 -15.37
C LYS A 24 22.47 -3.79 -15.07
N GLY A 25 21.60 -3.32 -15.97
CA GLY A 25 20.84 -2.09 -15.78
C GLY A 25 19.82 -2.21 -14.64
N ASP A 26 19.10 -3.33 -14.57
CA ASP A 26 18.13 -3.58 -13.49
C ASP A 26 18.81 -3.69 -12.13
N MET A 27 19.96 -4.38 -12.06
CA MET A 27 20.77 -4.46 -10.84
C MET A 27 21.24 -3.08 -10.38
N THR A 28 21.62 -2.21 -11.32
CA THR A 28 22.05 -0.85 -11.01
C THR A 28 20.90 0.01 -10.48
N ALA A 29 19.75 -0.03 -11.15
CA ALA A 29 18.56 0.68 -10.69
C ALA A 29 18.15 0.20 -9.29
N GLN A 30 18.18 -1.11 -9.04
CA GLN A 30 17.88 -1.71 -7.76
C GLN A 30 18.84 -1.24 -6.65
N ALA A 31 20.15 -1.17 -6.92
CA ALA A 31 21.13 -0.67 -5.96
C ALA A 31 20.88 0.80 -5.56
N ILE A 32 20.44 1.63 -6.51
CA ILE A 32 20.03 3.02 -6.25
C ILE A 32 18.78 3.07 -5.35
N LEU A 33 17.77 2.26 -5.65
CA LEU A 33 16.54 2.18 -4.85
C LEU A 33 16.80 1.69 -3.42
N ASP A 34 17.64 0.67 -3.26
CA ASP A 34 18.02 0.12 -1.94
C ASP A 34 18.82 1.14 -1.12
N THR A 35 19.67 1.92 -1.79
CA THR A 35 20.37 3.05 -1.14
C THR A 35 19.38 4.13 -0.71
N ALA A 36 18.44 4.51 -1.57
CA ALA A 36 17.42 5.49 -1.23
C ALA A 36 16.57 5.05 -0.03
N GLU A 37 16.14 3.79 0.02
CA GLU A 37 15.36 3.24 1.13
C GLU A 37 16.12 3.32 2.46
N ARG A 38 17.40 2.94 2.49
CA ARG A 38 18.25 3.05 3.69
C ARG A 38 18.45 4.49 4.15
N LEU A 39 18.56 5.44 3.24
CA LEU A 39 18.74 6.85 3.57
C LEU A 39 17.43 7.48 4.07
N LEU A 40 16.29 7.14 3.46
CA LEU A 40 14.95 7.58 3.89
C LEU A 40 14.59 7.09 5.29
N ALA A 41 15.15 5.96 5.72
CA ALA A 41 15.01 5.48 7.10
C ALA A 41 15.62 6.42 8.15
N LYS A 42 16.53 7.31 7.75
CA LYS A 42 17.27 8.20 8.65
C LYS A 42 16.83 9.66 8.57
N ARG A 43 16.45 10.14 7.38
CA ARG A 43 16.17 11.56 7.12
C ARG A 43 15.26 11.75 5.91
N SER A 44 14.81 12.97 5.67
CA SER A 44 13.86 13.28 4.59
C SER A 44 14.52 13.27 3.21
N LEU A 45 13.72 13.09 2.14
CA LEU A 45 14.23 13.13 0.75
C LEU A 45 14.95 14.45 0.43
N ARG A 46 14.49 15.57 1.00
CA ARG A 46 15.09 16.90 0.79
C ARG A 46 16.56 16.95 1.20
N GLU A 47 16.93 16.18 2.23
CA GLU A 47 18.28 16.11 2.81
C GLU A 47 19.19 15.08 2.15
N ILE A 48 18.69 14.31 1.18
CA ILE A 48 19.47 13.24 0.51
C ILE A 48 20.02 13.78 -0.81
N GLY A 49 21.33 13.88 -0.97
CA GLY A 49 21.95 14.30 -2.24
C GLY A 49 22.02 13.19 -3.29
N ILE A 50 22.08 13.56 -4.58
CA ILE A 50 22.36 12.61 -5.67
C ILE A 50 23.73 11.93 -5.46
N ASP A 51 24.73 12.69 -5.00
CA ASP A 51 26.08 12.16 -4.76
C ASP A 51 26.09 11.09 -3.64
N GLU A 52 25.15 11.15 -2.71
CA GLU A 52 25.00 10.14 -1.65
C GLU A 52 24.30 8.88 -2.18
N LEU A 53 23.33 9.05 -3.08
CA LEU A 53 22.67 7.93 -3.77
C LEU A 53 23.67 7.18 -4.66
N THR A 54 24.48 7.90 -5.44
CA THR A 54 25.49 7.32 -6.32
C THR A 54 26.59 6.64 -5.53
N ALA A 55 27.11 7.28 -4.48
CA ALA A 55 28.13 6.69 -3.62
C ALA A 55 27.61 5.42 -2.90
N GLY A 56 26.39 5.46 -2.37
CA GLY A 56 25.80 4.31 -1.70
C GLY A 56 25.47 3.14 -2.63
N ALA A 57 25.16 3.43 -3.90
CA ALA A 57 24.90 2.42 -4.93
C ALA A 57 26.16 1.96 -5.68
N GLY A 58 27.31 2.61 -5.47
CA GLY A 58 28.58 2.26 -6.13
C GLY A 58 28.59 2.62 -7.62
N VAL A 59 27.91 3.69 -8.03
CA VAL A 59 27.79 4.11 -9.44
C VAL A 59 28.22 5.54 -9.68
N SER A 60 28.49 5.89 -10.93
CA SER A 60 28.78 7.28 -11.30
C SER A 60 27.51 8.13 -11.36
N ARG A 61 27.66 9.45 -11.29
CA ARG A 61 26.54 10.39 -11.49
C ARG A 61 25.95 10.29 -12.90
N SER A 62 26.76 10.07 -13.92
CA SER A 62 26.27 9.83 -15.28
C SER A 62 25.43 8.55 -15.37
N THR A 63 25.85 7.49 -14.66
CA THR A 63 25.08 6.24 -14.56
C THR A 63 23.75 6.45 -13.82
N PHE A 64 23.73 7.28 -12.76
CA PHE A 64 22.48 7.63 -12.10
C PHE A 64 21.50 8.29 -13.06
N TYR A 65 21.92 9.32 -13.79
CA TYR A 65 21.04 10.04 -14.71
C TYR A 65 20.62 9.22 -15.94
N PHE A 66 21.34 8.13 -16.25
CA PHE A 66 20.89 7.14 -17.23
C PHE A 66 19.64 6.38 -16.75
N HIS A 67 19.49 6.16 -15.44
CA HIS A 67 18.36 5.41 -14.86
C HIS A 67 17.25 6.31 -14.29
N PHE A 68 17.62 7.45 -13.68
CA PHE A 68 16.68 8.32 -12.99
C PHE A 68 16.98 9.79 -13.29
N GLU A 69 15.96 10.51 -13.76
CA GLU A 69 16.05 11.95 -14.05
C GLU A 69 16.22 12.81 -12.79
N SER A 70 15.78 12.34 -11.63
CA SER A 70 15.77 13.09 -10.37
C SER A 70 15.68 12.18 -9.14
N ARG A 71 15.82 12.76 -7.94
CA ARG A 71 15.61 12.03 -6.67
C ARG A 71 14.13 11.70 -6.46
N GLU A 72 13.25 12.53 -7.00
CA GLU A 72 11.80 12.34 -6.99
C GLU A 72 11.40 11.16 -7.87
N ALA A 73 12.07 10.97 -9.01
CA ALA A 73 11.90 9.78 -9.86
C ALA A 73 12.36 8.50 -9.16
N VAL A 74 13.45 8.57 -8.38
CA VAL A 74 13.88 7.45 -7.51
C VAL A 74 12.81 7.15 -6.46
N LEU A 75 12.28 8.16 -5.78
CA LEU A 75 11.21 7.98 -4.79
C LEU A 75 9.94 7.42 -5.43
N TYR A 76 9.56 7.87 -6.61
CA TYR A 76 8.43 7.33 -7.36
C TYR A 76 8.61 5.84 -7.63
N ALA A 77 9.73 5.44 -8.23
CA ALA A 77 10.02 4.03 -8.52
C ALA A 77 10.10 3.18 -7.23
N LEU A 78 10.66 3.72 -6.15
CA LEU A 78 10.70 3.06 -4.84
C LEU A 78 9.29 2.89 -4.25
N SER A 79 8.44 3.91 -4.40
CA SER A 79 7.03 3.87 -3.96
C SER A 79 6.26 2.81 -4.73
N GLU A 80 6.45 2.70 -6.04
CA GLU A 80 5.84 1.64 -6.85
C GLU A 80 6.31 0.25 -6.42
N ARG A 81 7.61 0.08 -6.11
CA ARG A 81 8.15 -1.18 -5.59
C ARG A 81 7.47 -1.59 -4.28
N VAL A 82 7.37 -0.67 -3.34
CA VAL A 82 6.72 -0.90 -2.05
C VAL A 82 5.22 -1.21 -2.23
N LEU A 83 4.53 -0.48 -3.09
CA LEU A 83 3.11 -0.74 -3.36
C LEU A 83 2.89 -2.10 -4.02
N ARG A 84 3.77 -2.53 -4.94
CA ARG A 84 3.72 -3.88 -5.51
C ARG A 84 3.88 -4.96 -4.44
N GLU A 85 4.81 -4.78 -3.49
CA GLU A 85 4.99 -5.72 -2.37
C GLU A 85 3.74 -5.78 -1.48
N ILE A 86 3.17 -4.61 -1.17
CA ILE A 86 1.91 -4.49 -0.40
C ILE A 86 0.78 -5.24 -1.09
N TYR A 87 0.60 -5.06 -2.40
CA TYR A 87 -0.46 -5.73 -3.16
C TYR A 87 -0.20 -7.22 -3.33
N ALA A 88 1.04 -7.65 -3.52
CA ALA A 88 1.43 -9.06 -3.62
C ALA A 88 1.21 -9.81 -2.29
N GLY A 89 1.36 -9.12 -1.15
CA GLY A 89 1.03 -9.65 0.18
C GLY A 89 -0.46 -9.95 0.41
N GLY A 90 -1.31 -9.73 -0.59
CA GLY A 90 -2.72 -10.09 -0.52
C GLY A 90 -3.53 -9.21 0.43
N ILE A 91 -3.06 -8.00 0.76
CA ILE A 91 -3.76 -7.13 1.69
C ILE A 91 -5.13 -6.76 1.12
N VAL A 92 -6.16 -7.41 1.67
CA VAL A 92 -7.55 -7.20 1.28
C VAL A 92 -8.12 -6.09 2.14
N TRP A 93 -8.01 -4.86 1.64
CA TRP A 93 -8.55 -3.66 2.29
C TRP A 93 -10.01 -3.83 2.68
N PHE A 94 -10.31 -3.63 3.97
CA PHE A 94 -11.61 -3.81 4.63
C PHE A 94 -12.65 -4.55 3.78
N ARG A 95 -12.45 -5.86 3.65
CA ARG A 95 -13.48 -6.80 3.20
C ARG A 95 -13.74 -7.77 4.32
N ARG A 96 -15.02 -7.93 4.65
CA ARG A 96 -15.49 -8.90 5.62
C ARG A 96 -16.18 -10.03 4.88
N SER A 97 -15.84 -11.25 5.24
CA SER A 97 -16.56 -12.46 4.84
C SER A 97 -17.46 -12.89 6.00
N ASP A 98 -17.21 -14.06 6.59
CA ASP A 98 -18.04 -14.59 7.68
C ASP A 98 -17.57 -14.14 9.08
N GLU A 99 -16.52 -13.32 9.16
CA GLU A 99 -16.00 -12.75 10.41
C GLU A 99 -17.04 -11.80 11.06
N THR A 100 -17.01 -11.62 12.39
CA THR A 100 -17.79 -10.56 13.03
C THR A 100 -17.25 -9.18 12.62
N PRO A 101 -18.07 -8.11 12.67
CA PRO A 101 -17.63 -6.74 12.41
C PRO A 101 -16.37 -6.34 13.19
N GLY A 102 -16.34 -6.61 14.50
CA GLY A 102 -15.21 -6.30 15.38
C GLY A 102 -13.91 -6.94 14.92
N VAL A 103 -13.94 -8.25 14.61
CA VAL A 103 -12.77 -9.00 14.14
C VAL A 103 -12.25 -8.45 12.82
N ALA A 104 -13.13 -8.21 11.86
CA ALA A 104 -12.74 -7.73 10.53
C ALA A 104 -12.13 -6.32 10.56
N VAL A 105 -12.71 -5.41 11.38
CA VAL A 105 -12.19 -4.05 11.56
C VAL A 105 -10.82 -4.07 12.23
N ARG A 106 -10.67 -4.78 13.36
CA ARG A 106 -9.39 -4.87 14.08
C ARG A 106 -8.30 -5.51 13.23
N ARG A 107 -8.62 -6.56 12.46
CA ARG A 107 -7.68 -7.19 11.52
C ARG A 107 -7.18 -6.19 10.48
N ALA A 108 -8.09 -5.49 9.79
CA ALA A 108 -7.73 -4.52 8.75
C ALA A 108 -6.87 -3.36 9.30
N LEU A 109 -7.19 -2.87 10.51
CA LEU A 109 -6.42 -1.81 11.18
C LEU A 109 -5.04 -2.29 11.62
N THR A 110 -4.94 -3.50 12.17
CA THR A 110 -3.67 -4.13 12.56
C THR A 110 -2.75 -4.29 11.35
N GLU A 111 -3.28 -4.83 10.24
CA GLU A 111 -2.54 -4.97 8.98
C GLU A 111 -2.06 -3.60 8.46
N THR A 112 -2.91 -2.56 8.57
CA THR A 112 -2.56 -1.19 8.16
C THR A 112 -1.43 -0.63 9.02
N VAL A 113 -1.51 -0.72 10.35
CA VAL A 113 -0.45 -0.24 11.26
C VAL A 113 0.85 -0.99 11.01
N ALA A 114 0.80 -2.32 10.86
CA ALA A 114 1.97 -3.15 10.57
C ALA A 114 2.64 -2.76 9.24
N LEU A 115 1.85 -2.50 8.20
CA LEU A 115 2.33 -2.02 6.91
C LEU A 115 3.06 -0.69 7.03
N TRP A 116 2.50 0.28 7.76
CA TRP A 116 3.16 1.57 8.01
C TRP A 116 4.40 1.44 8.88
N ARG A 117 4.44 0.49 9.81
CA ARG A 117 5.65 0.18 10.59
C ARG A 117 6.75 -0.43 9.74
N LYS A 118 6.40 -1.28 8.78
CA LYS A 118 7.35 -1.94 7.87
C LYS A 118 7.91 -0.98 6.82
N HIS A 119 7.05 -0.22 6.16
CA HIS A 119 7.41 0.62 5.00
C HIS A 119 7.39 2.13 5.27
N GLY A 120 7.25 2.53 6.54
CA GLY A 120 7.05 3.92 6.97
C GLY A 120 7.97 4.96 6.34
N PRO A 121 9.31 4.74 6.27
CA PRO A 121 10.21 5.69 5.62
C PRO A 121 9.81 6.06 4.18
N VAL A 122 9.48 5.05 3.37
CA VAL A 122 9.07 5.24 1.98
C VAL A 122 7.68 5.86 1.92
N LEU A 123 6.69 5.28 2.60
CA LEU A 123 5.30 5.75 2.55
C LEU A 123 5.18 7.21 2.99
N ARG A 124 5.87 7.62 4.06
CA ARG A 124 5.89 9.02 4.50
C ARG A 124 6.56 9.95 3.49
N ALA A 125 7.64 9.49 2.85
CA ALA A 125 8.29 10.26 1.81
C ALA A 125 7.37 10.42 0.59
N SER A 126 6.64 9.38 0.20
CA SER A 126 5.63 9.43 -0.87
C SER A 126 4.49 10.39 -0.52
N VAL A 127 4.01 10.38 0.73
CA VAL A 127 2.97 11.31 1.22
C VAL A 127 3.42 12.76 1.10
N ARG A 128 4.63 13.08 1.55
CA ARG A 128 5.19 14.44 1.45
C ARG A 128 5.54 14.83 0.03
N GLY A 129 5.93 13.86 -0.79
CA GLY A 129 6.35 14.08 -2.18
C GLY A 129 5.22 14.50 -3.12
N ARG A 130 3.94 14.33 -2.71
CA ARG A 130 2.78 14.77 -3.49
C ARG A 130 2.77 16.28 -3.75
N GLU A 131 3.40 17.06 -2.87
CA GLU A 131 3.50 18.52 -3.03
C GLU A 131 4.49 18.93 -4.14
N SER A 132 5.41 18.04 -4.51
CA SER A 132 6.54 18.36 -5.39
C SER A 132 6.60 17.55 -6.69
N ASP A 133 5.96 16.38 -6.78
CA ASP A 133 5.93 15.55 -7.99
C ASP A 133 4.50 15.04 -8.26
N LEU A 134 3.95 15.39 -9.43
CA LEU A 134 2.58 15.02 -9.84
C LEU A 134 2.39 13.51 -9.97
N ARG A 135 3.45 12.75 -10.29
CA ARG A 135 3.38 11.29 -10.37
C ARG A 135 3.21 10.67 -8.99
N LEU A 136 3.89 11.23 -7.97
CA LEU A 136 3.69 10.81 -6.58
C LEU A 136 2.30 11.18 -6.07
N ALA A 137 1.79 12.36 -6.44
CA ALA A 137 0.42 12.77 -6.14
C ALA A 137 -0.60 11.79 -6.74
N GLU A 138 -0.50 11.50 -8.03
CA GLU A 138 -1.42 10.59 -8.71
C GLU A 138 -1.30 9.14 -8.21
N LEU A 139 -0.08 8.65 -7.99
CA LEU A 139 0.16 7.31 -7.43
C LEU A 139 -0.55 7.16 -6.08
N TRP A 140 -0.38 8.12 -5.17
CA TRP A 140 -1.02 8.02 -3.87
C TRP A 140 -2.53 8.23 -3.92
N ASP A 141 -3.00 9.13 -4.75
CA ASP A 141 -4.43 9.33 -4.96
C ASP A 141 -5.11 8.04 -5.47
N GLN A 142 -4.45 7.27 -6.35
CA GLN A 142 -4.94 5.96 -6.77
C GLN A 142 -5.05 4.98 -5.60
N VAL A 143 -4.04 4.93 -4.73
CA VAL A 143 -4.04 4.12 -3.50
C VAL A 143 -5.21 4.54 -2.61
N ALA A 144 -5.30 5.82 -2.22
CA ALA A 144 -6.36 6.33 -1.35
C ALA A 144 -7.76 6.05 -1.94
N ARG A 145 -7.96 6.30 -3.24
CA ARG A 145 -9.22 6.02 -3.93
C ARG A 145 -9.59 4.53 -3.89
N ARG A 146 -8.62 3.62 -3.99
CA ARG A 146 -8.85 2.16 -3.92
C ARG A 146 -9.37 1.75 -2.54
N PHE A 147 -8.82 2.32 -1.47
CA PHE A 147 -9.24 2.06 -0.09
C PHE A 147 -10.64 2.61 0.17
N MET A 148 -10.85 3.90 -0.13
CA MET A 148 -12.15 4.56 0.07
C MET A 148 -13.27 3.82 -0.66
N ARG A 149 -13.03 3.37 -1.91
CA ARG A 149 -14.01 2.56 -2.64
C ARG A 149 -14.28 1.21 -1.98
N SER A 150 -13.24 0.48 -1.56
CA SER A 150 -13.40 -0.83 -0.89
C SER A 150 -14.23 -0.69 0.40
N THR A 151 -13.88 0.28 1.23
CA THR A 151 -14.57 0.57 2.49
C THR A 151 -16.02 0.99 2.25
N ALA A 152 -16.29 1.86 1.27
CA ALA A 152 -17.65 2.28 0.96
C ALA A 152 -18.51 1.11 0.46
N VAL A 153 -17.95 0.23 -0.38
CA VAL A 153 -18.65 -0.98 -0.85
C VAL A 153 -18.98 -1.91 0.31
N GLN A 154 -18.05 -2.12 1.24
CA GLN A 154 -18.30 -2.94 2.42
C GLN A 154 -19.40 -2.33 3.30
N ILE A 155 -19.33 -1.03 3.63
CA ILE A 155 -20.36 -0.35 4.43
C ILE A 155 -21.74 -0.47 3.78
N GLU A 156 -21.87 -0.27 2.46
CA GLU A 156 -23.14 -0.46 1.77
C GLU A 156 -23.62 -1.92 1.79
N SER A 157 -22.70 -2.89 1.77
CA SER A 157 -23.03 -4.31 1.93
C SER A 157 -23.59 -4.60 3.32
N GLU A 158 -22.93 -4.12 4.37
CA GLU A 158 -23.39 -4.25 5.76
C GLU A 158 -24.77 -3.61 5.97
N ARG A 159 -25.01 -2.44 5.37
CA ARG A 159 -26.30 -1.74 5.43
C ARG A 159 -27.41 -2.53 4.76
N ARG A 160 -27.15 -3.09 3.58
CA ARG A 160 -28.13 -3.95 2.87
C ARG A 160 -28.44 -5.23 3.62
N ALA A 161 -27.48 -5.76 4.39
CA ALA A 161 -27.68 -6.90 5.26
C ALA A 161 -28.39 -6.56 6.59
N GLY A 162 -28.64 -5.27 6.87
CA GLY A 162 -29.24 -4.83 8.13
C GLY A 162 -28.29 -4.87 9.33
N LEU A 163 -26.97 -5.01 9.10
CA LEU A 163 -25.95 -5.08 10.15
C LEU A 163 -25.42 -3.69 10.52
N ALA A 164 -25.27 -2.79 9.54
CA ALA A 164 -24.79 -1.42 9.75
C ALA A 164 -25.93 -0.39 9.78
N ILE A 165 -25.72 0.71 10.50
CA ILE A 165 -26.73 1.78 10.57
C ILE A 165 -26.97 2.40 9.18
N PRO A 166 -28.24 2.65 8.79
CA PRO A 166 -28.54 3.31 7.53
C PRO A 166 -28.01 4.74 7.54
N GLY A 167 -27.77 5.28 6.34
CA GLY A 167 -27.39 6.69 6.20
C GLY A 167 -28.56 7.65 6.51
N PRO A 168 -28.28 8.96 6.62
CA PRO A 168 -26.97 9.60 6.53
C PRO A 168 -26.01 9.29 7.70
N PRO A 169 -24.68 9.42 7.50
CA PRO A 169 -23.99 9.86 6.28
C PRO A 169 -23.93 8.78 5.18
N SER A 170 -23.64 9.20 3.93
CA SER A 170 -23.40 8.24 2.83
C SER A 170 -22.17 7.38 3.13
N ALA A 171 -22.17 6.12 2.68
CA ALA A 171 -21.02 5.24 2.88
C ALA A 171 -19.74 5.80 2.24
N LYS A 172 -19.88 6.50 1.11
CA LYS A 172 -18.75 7.14 0.42
C LYS A 172 -18.08 8.21 1.27
N THR A 173 -18.87 9.10 1.88
CA THR A 173 -18.33 10.16 2.75
C THR A 173 -17.76 9.59 4.04
N LEU A 174 -18.47 8.64 4.66
CA LEU A 174 -18.00 7.96 5.88
C LEU A 174 -16.67 7.23 5.62
N ALA A 175 -16.58 6.43 4.56
CA ALA A 175 -15.36 5.75 4.16
C ALA A 175 -14.19 6.71 3.92
N ARG A 176 -14.43 7.86 3.27
CA ARG A 176 -13.39 8.87 3.07
C ARG A 176 -12.83 9.38 4.40
N VAL A 177 -13.70 9.76 5.34
CA VAL A 177 -13.28 10.29 6.64
C VAL A 177 -12.50 9.24 7.43
N LEU A 178 -13.02 8.02 7.50
CA LEU A 178 -12.38 6.92 8.23
C LEU A 178 -11.00 6.55 7.64
N VAL A 179 -10.88 6.49 6.31
CA VAL A 179 -9.61 6.18 5.65
C VAL A 179 -8.57 7.30 5.87
N LEU A 180 -8.96 8.57 5.78
CA LEU A 180 -8.05 9.70 6.01
C LEU A 180 -7.62 9.81 7.48
N MET A 181 -8.50 9.48 8.42
CA MET A 181 -8.16 9.36 9.84
C MET A 181 -7.07 8.32 10.05
N ASN A 182 -7.24 7.12 9.47
CA ASN A 182 -6.25 6.06 9.57
C ASN A 182 -4.91 6.46 8.94
N GLU A 183 -4.93 7.05 7.73
CA GLU A 183 -3.71 7.51 7.04
C GLU A 183 -2.94 8.50 7.91
N THR A 184 -3.63 9.49 8.48
CA THR A 184 -3.02 10.53 9.31
C THR A 184 -2.38 9.92 10.56
N ILE A 185 -3.12 9.08 11.30
CA ILE A 185 -2.61 8.45 12.51
C ILE A 185 -1.44 7.52 12.19
N CYS A 186 -1.54 6.68 11.15
CA CYS A 186 -0.46 5.76 10.78
C CYS A 186 0.79 6.50 10.29
N PHE A 187 0.63 7.62 9.58
CA PHE A 187 1.73 8.49 9.18
C PHE A 187 2.50 8.99 10.41
N HIS A 188 1.81 9.59 11.38
CA HIS A 188 2.44 10.10 12.59
C HIS A 188 3.01 8.98 13.48
N GLN A 189 2.27 7.89 13.63
CA GLN A 189 2.68 6.74 14.43
C GLN A 189 3.96 6.11 13.89
N SER A 190 4.11 6.02 12.57
CA SER A 190 5.30 5.45 11.95
C SER A 190 6.58 6.29 12.19
N LEU A 191 6.46 7.57 12.60
CA LEU A 191 7.59 8.41 13.05
C LEU A 191 7.97 8.15 14.50
N ALA A 192 7.02 7.76 15.33
CA ALA A 192 7.25 7.50 16.75
C ALA A 192 8.11 6.24 16.94
N LYS A 193 8.80 6.16 18.09
CA LYS A 193 9.52 4.95 18.49
C LYS A 193 8.57 3.74 18.45
N LYS A 194 9.09 2.60 18.02
CA LYS A 194 8.30 1.35 17.98
C LYS A 194 7.86 0.98 19.39
N SER A 195 6.57 0.75 19.58
CA SER A 195 5.97 0.27 20.82
C SER A 195 4.76 -0.57 20.46
N ALA A 196 4.80 -1.86 20.82
CA ALA A 196 3.71 -2.78 20.54
C ALA A 196 2.44 -2.41 21.33
N GLU A 197 2.60 -1.95 22.56
CA GLU A 197 1.49 -1.47 23.40
C GLU A 197 0.80 -0.25 22.77
N TRP A 198 1.58 0.73 22.32
CA TRP A 198 1.03 1.93 21.70
C TRP A 198 0.45 1.65 20.30
N ASP A 199 1.02 0.69 19.56
CA ASP A 199 0.43 0.22 18.30
C ASP A 199 -0.93 -0.47 18.53
N ALA A 200 -1.05 -1.28 19.59
CA ALA A 200 -2.30 -1.93 19.96
C ALA A 200 -3.37 -0.92 20.40
N ASP A 201 -3.01 0.06 21.24
CA ASP A 201 -3.92 1.11 21.71
C ASP A 201 -4.50 1.95 20.56
N ILE A 202 -3.68 2.27 19.55
CA ILE A 202 -4.15 2.93 18.32
C ILE A 202 -5.11 2.05 17.53
N VAL A 203 -4.80 0.76 17.36
CA VAL A 203 -5.70 -0.17 16.67
C VAL A 203 -7.04 -0.24 17.39
N ASP A 204 -7.03 -0.36 18.71
CA ASP A 204 -8.24 -0.47 19.51
C ASP A 204 -9.08 0.81 19.46
N THR A 205 -8.42 1.97 19.55
CA THR A 205 -9.08 3.28 19.44
C THR A 205 -9.70 3.48 18.05
N LEU A 206 -8.95 3.19 16.98
CA LEU A 206 -9.47 3.29 15.62
C LEU A 206 -10.62 2.29 15.39
N ALA A 207 -10.50 1.07 15.92
CA ALA A 207 -11.54 0.05 15.79
C ALA A 207 -12.84 0.50 16.45
N GLU A 208 -12.76 1.06 17.66
CA GLU A 208 -13.91 1.58 18.37
C GLU A 208 -14.63 2.69 17.59
N ILE A 209 -13.87 3.63 17.02
CA ILE A 209 -14.43 4.70 16.19
C ILE A 209 -15.12 4.12 14.94
N TRP A 210 -14.46 3.18 14.25
CA TRP A 210 -15.03 2.52 13.07
C TRP A 210 -16.31 1.76 13.41
N LEU A 211 -16.30 0.98 14.49
CA LEU A 211 -17.44 0.15 14.89
C LEU A 211 -18.64 1.02 15.27
N ARG A 212 -18.44 2.01 16.13
CA ARG A 212 -19.53 2.91 16.55
C ARG A 212 -20.12 3.72 15.41
N THR A 213 -19.28 4.16 14.45
CA THR A 213 -19.75 4.99 13.33
C THR A 213 -20.40 4.19 12.21
N ILE A 214 -20.04 2.91 12.03
CA ILE A 214 -20.61 2.04 10.99
C ILE A 214 -21.81 1.25 11.52
N TYR A 215 -21.76 0.75 12.75
CA TYR A 215 -22.73 -0.21 13.28
C TYR A 215 -23.55 0.30 14.47
N GLY A 216 -23.15 1.41 15.08
CA GLY A 216 -23.83 1.96 16.26
C GLY A 216 -23.21 1.52 17.60
N PRO A 217 -23.78 1.96 18.74
CA PRO A 217 -23.16 1.83 20.06
C PRO A 217 -23.18 0.41 20.66
N ASP A 218 -24.00 -0.50 20.11
CA ASP A 218 -24.30 -1.81 20.72
C ASP A 218 -23.61 -3.00 20.01
N VAL A 219 -22.57 -2.76 19.20
CA VAL A 219 -21.89 -3.81 18.43
C VAL A 219 -20.56 -4.20 19.07
N GLU A 220 -20.48 -5.47 19.49
CA GLU A 220 -19.24 -6.16 19.95
C GLU A 220 -18.40 -6.74 18.79
#